data_AF-A0A4S1CLS0-F1
#
_entry.id   AF-A0A4S1CLS0-F1
#
_cell.length_a   1.000
_cell.length_b   1.000
_cell.length_c   1.000
_cell.angle_alpha   90.00
_cell.angle_beta   90.00
_cell.angle_gamma   90.00
#
_symmetry.space_group_name_H-M   'P 1'
#
loop_
_entity.id
_entity.type
_entity.pdbx_description
1 polymer ?
#
loop_
_entity_poly.entity_id
_entity_poly.type
_entity_poly.pdbx_seq_one_letter_code
_entity_poly.pdbx_strand_id
1 'polypeptide(L)'
;MVRHCRILRTYRCKSPSRFYNIMLRVWKCLTDNPRIPGSIWAAHPELLPLFLTLAAKYHEVYQRASLYSSKLDIAEREMLQPELIEYMDEIASVLEAAAVRNPEILVISGFDLTKERRNLTRANVPQTTSEDADVQDTEQTPS
;
A
#
# COMPACT_ATOMS: atom_id res chain seq x y z
N MET A 1 -15.81 -21.58 -8.87
CA MET A 1 -14.96 -21.52 -7.66
C MET A 1 -14.55 -20.09 -7.40
N VAL A 2 -15.10 -19.44 -6.37
CA VAL A 2 -14.65 -18.10 -5.95
C VAL A 2 -13.28 -18.26 -5.29
N ARG A 3 -12.23 -17.76 -5.95
CA ARG A 3 -10.89 -17.70 -5.37
C ARG A 3 -10.95 -16.70 -4.22
N HIS A 4 -10.96 -17.20 -2.98
CA HIS A 4 -10.80 -16.34 -1.81
C HIS A 4 -9.43 -15.65 -1.94
N CYS A 5 -9.45 -14.34 -2.16
CA CYS A 5 -8.30 -13.47 -1.96
C CYS A 5 -8.20 -13.20 -0.46
N ARG A 6 -7.01 -13.38 0.09
CA ARG A 6 -6.72 -13.10 1.50
C ARG A 6 -5.61 -12.07 1.61
N ILE A 7 -5.73 -11.21 2.61
CA ILE A 7 -4.74 -10.24 3.01
C ILE A 7 -3.54 -10.99 3.59
N LEU A 8 -2.37 -10.68 3.04
CA LEU A 8 -1.09 -11.15 3.56
C LEU A 8 -0.74 -10.35 4.82
N ARG A 9 -0.60 -11.05 5.94
CA ARG A 9 -0.13 -10.47 7.21
C ARG A 9 1.39 -10.29 7.25
N THR A 10 2.00 -9.96 6.10
CA THR A 10 3.45 -9.80 5.95
C THR A 10 3.99 -8.66 6.80
N TYR A 11 3.17 -7.65 7.12
CA TYR A 11 3.52 -6.50 7.94
C TYR A 11 3.93 -6.86 9.38
N ARG A 12 3.47 -8.00 9.93
CA ARG A 12 3.75 -8.43 11.31
C ARG A 12 5.23 -8.53 11.66
N CYS A 13 6.07 -8.90 10.70
CA CYS A 13 7.50 -9.18 10.92
C CYS A 13 8.40 -8.21 10.15
N LYS A 14 7.93 -6.98 9.89
CA LYS A 14 8.71 -5.99 9.12
C LYS A 14 9.55 -5.11 10.03
N SER A 15 10.70 -4.69 9.50
CA SER A 15 11.49 -3.61 10.09
C SER A 15 10.65 -2.33 10.16
N PRO A 16 10.93 -1.41 11.08
CA PRO A 16 10.14 -0.19 11.26
C PRO A 16 9.93 0.60 9.96
N SER A 17 10.97 0.72 9.13
CA SER A 17 10.88 1.43 7.84
C SER A 17 9.92 0.77 6.84
N ARG A 18 9.97 -0.57 6.74
CA ARG A 18 9.06 -1.31 5.85
C ARG A 18 7.64 -1.33 6.40
N PHE A 19 7.49 -1.48 7.71
CA PHE A 19 6.19 -1.41 8.37
C PHE A 19 5.54 -0.05 8.14
N TYR A 20 6.27 1.04 8.37
CA TYR A 20 5.81 2.40 8.15
C TYR A 20 5.27 2.64 6.72
N ASN A 21 5.99 2.17 5.70
CA ASN A 21 5.53 2.30 4.31
C ASN A 21 4.23 1.53 4.04
N ILE A 22 4.09 0.31 4.59
CA ILE A 22 2.86 -0.48 4.46
C ILE A 22 1.71 0.22 5.20
N MET A 23 1.96 0.68 6.42
CA MET A 23 0.99 1.41 7.24
C MET A 23 0.51 2.66 6.51
N LEU A 24 1.40 3.50 5.98
CA LEU A 24 1.01 4.71 5.23
C LEU A 24 0.12 4.40 4.03
N ARG A 25 0.43 3.32 3.30
CA ARG A 25 -0.38 2.88 2.17
C ARG A 25 -1.78 2.46 2.62
N VAL A 26 -1.87 1.64 3.68
CA VAL A 26 -3.16 1.22 4.26
C VAL A 26 -3.93 2.42 4.79
N TRP A 27 -3.28 3.29 5.57
CA TRP A 27 -3.89 4.50 6.13
C TRP A 27 -4.51 5.35 5.01
N LYS A 28 -3.73 5.71 3.99
CA LYS A 28 -4.22 6.47 2.84
C LYS A 28 -5.41 5.80 2.16
N CYS A 29 -5.34 4.49 1.94
CA CYS A 29 -6.41 3.72 1.32
C CYS A 29 -7.69 3.66 2.16
N LEU A 30 -7.60 3.78 3.49
CA LEU A 30 -8.76 3.76 4.38
C LEU A 30 -9.35 5.15 4.63
N THR A 31 -8.57 6.23 4.52
CA THR A 31 -9.07 7.61 4.69
C THR A 31 -9.61 8.22 3.41
N ASP A 32 -8.90 8.03 2.29
CA ASP A 32 -9.14 8.82 1.07
C ASP A 32 -10.09 8.11 0.10
N ASN A 33 -10.60 6.94 0.48
CA ASN A 33 -11.30 6.06 -0.44
C ASN A 33 -12.81 6.00 -0.18
N PRO A 34 -13.64 6.70 -0.99
CA PRO A 34 -15.08 6.70 -0.82
C PRO A 34 -15.72 5.33 -1.15
N ARG A 35 -14.94 4.37 -1.70
CA ARG A 35 -15.44 3.04 -2.11
C ARG A 35 -15.42 2.01 -0.99
N ILE A 36 -15.02 2.37 0.23
CA ILE A 36 -15.18 1.52 1.42
C ILE A 36 -16.38 2.06 2.21
N PRO A 37 -17.59 1.48 2.03
CA PRO A 37 -18.77 1.89 2.78
C PRO A 37 -18.55 1.90 4.29
N GLY A 38 -19.04 2.94 4.97
CA GLY A 38 -19.01 3.01 6.43
C GLY A 38 -19.71 1.83 7.11
N SER A 39 -20.69 1.20 6.45
CA SER A 39 -21.41 0.02 6.94
C SER A 39 -20.53 -1.20 7.17
N ILE A 40 -19.35 -1.28 6.57
CA ILE A 40 -18.38 -2.36 6.84
C ILE A 40 -17.91 -2.33 8.29
N TRP A 41 -17.84 -1.13 8.89
CA TRP A 41 -17.40 -0.93 10.26
C TRP A 41 -18.54 -1.05 11.27
N ALA A 42 -19.78 -1.34 10.86
CA ALA A 42 -20.94 -1.29 11.76
C ALA A 42 -20.84 -2.24 12.97
N ALA A 43 -20.14 -3.37 12.83
CA ALA A 43 -19.89 -4.30 13.94
C ALA A 43 -18.82 -3.79 14.91
N HIS A 44 -17.93 -2.90 14.46
CA HIS A 44 -16.80 -2.34 15.20
C HIS A 44 -16.60 -0.86 14.83
N PRO A 45 -17.53 0.04 15.21
CA PRO A 45 -17.54 1.43 14.73
C PRO A 45 -16.28 2.20 15.13
N GLU A 46 -15.68 1.85 16.27
CA GLU A 46 -14.48 2.49 16.80
C GLU A 46 -13.17 1.97 16.17
N LEU A 47 -13.21 0.84 15.46
CA LEU A 47 -12.00 0.19 14.96
C LEU A 47 -11.18 1.08 14.03
N LEU A 48 -11.85 1.68 13.04
CA LEU A 48 -11.19 2.56 12.09
C LEU A 48 -10.68 3.86 12.76
N PRO A 49 -11.49 4.60 13.55
CA PRO A 49 -11.00 5.76 14.31
C PRO A 49 -9.80 5.48 15.21
N LEU A 50 -9.81 4.36 15.95
CA LEU A 50 -8.70 3.96 16.83
C LEU A 50 -7.42 3.70 16.03
N PHE A 51 -7.54 2.93 14.94
CA PHE A 51 -6.42 2.69 14.03
C PHE A 51 -5.87 4.01 13.47
N LEU A 52 -6.72 4.91 12.97
CA LEU A 52 -6.28 6.17 12.37
C LEU A 52 -5.55 7.07 13.38
N THR A 53 -6.05 7.11 14.62
CA THR A 53 -5.44 7.87 15.71
C THR A 53 -4.06 7.32 16.05
N LEU A 54 -3.95 5.99 16.20
CA LEU A 54 -2.68 5.35 16.52
C LEU A 54 -1.68 5.42 15.34
N ALA A 55 -2.17 5.30 14.10
CA ALA A 55 -1.36 5.47 12.89
C ALA A 55 -0.77 6.87 12.76
N ALA A 56 -1.56 7.91 13.08
CA ALA A 56 -1.09 9.29 13.12
C ALA A 56 0.00 9.48 14.19
N LYS A 57 -0.22 8.95 15.41
CA LYS A 57 0.80 8.97 16.46
C LYS A 57 2.08 8.26 16.03
N TYR A 58 1.95 7.04 15.48
CA TYR A 58 3.09 6.28 14.98
C TYR A 58 3.85 7.04 13.90
N HIS A 59 3.15 7.74 13.00
CA HIS A 59 3.76 8.56 11.96
C HIS A 59 4.64 9.66 12.53
N GLU A 60 4.12 10.44 13.48
CA GLU A 60 4.88 11.52 14.13
C GLU A 60 6.12 10.97 14.86
N VAL A 61 5.94 9.91 15.64
CA VAL A 61 7.05 9.27 16.37
C VAL A 61 8.08 8.71 15.41
N TYR A 62 7.66 8.07 14.31
CA TYR A 62 8.56 7.53 13.28
C TYR A 62 9.39 8.64 12.64
N GLN A 63 8.78 9.78 12.30
CA GLN A 63 9.50 10.93 11.74
C GLN A 63 10.52 11.47 12.75
N ARG A 64 10.11 11.72 14.00
CA ARG A 64 11.03 12.21 15.04
C ARG A 64 12.18 11.24 15.32
N ALA A 65 11.91 9.95 15.43
CA ALA A 65 12.94 8.92 15.60
C ALA A 65 13.92 8.87 14.43
N SER A 66 13.45 9.10 13.20
CA SER A 66 14.28 9.08 11.99
C SER A 66 15.13 10.34 11.84
N LEU A 67 14.61 11.51 12.21
CA LEU A 67 15.34 12.78 12.11
C LEU A 67 16.36 12.96 13.25
N TYR A 68 15.95 12.65 14.48
CA TYR A 68 16.73 13.02 15.67
C TYR A 68 17.46 11.83 16.30
N SER A 69 17.18 10.59 15.87
CA SER A 69 17.73 9.37 16.48
C SER A 69 17.56 9.31 18.01
N SER A 70 16.49 9.91 18.52
CA SER A 70 16.17 9.97 19.95
C SER A 70 15.85 8.57 20.48
N LYS A 71 16.53 8.15 21.55
CA LYS A 71 16.28 6.84 22.19
C LYS A 71 14.85 6.71 22.70
N LEU A 72 14.25 7.79 23.19
CA LEU A 72 12.87 7.80 23.66
C LEU A 72 11.89 7.58 22.49
N ASP A 73 12.09 8.27 21.37
CA ASP A 73 11.22 8.13 20.19
C ASP A 73 11.38 6.75 19.54
N ILE A 74 12.59 6.19 19.56
CA ILE A 74 12.84 4.82 19.09
C ILE A 74 12.08 3.81 19.96
N ALA A 75 12.17 3.93 21.29
CA ALA A 75 11.47 3.04 22.21
C ALA A 75 9.94 3.18 22.09
N GLU A 76 9.42 4.40 21.99
CA GLU A 76 7.99 4.64 21.79
C GLU A 76 7.51 4.03 20.46
N ARG A 77 8.27 4.19 19.37
CA ARG A 77 7.95 3.55 18.07
C ARG A 77 7.90 2.02 18.20
N GLU A 78 8.84 1.43 18.94
CA GLU A 78 8.90 -0.02 19.17
C GLU A 78 7.73 -0.54 19.99
N MET A 79 7.15 0.29 20.87
CA MET A 79 5.92 -0.03 21.59
C MET A 79 4.65 0.16 20.75
N LEU A 80 4.59 1.20 19.91
CA LEU A 80 3.41 1.49 19.11
C LEU A 80 3.25 0.53 17.92
N GLN A 81 4.35 0.04 17.36
CA GLN A 81 4.30 -0.89 16.22
C GLN A 81 3.47 -2.17 16.49
N PRO A 82 3.67 -2.93 17.58
CA PRO A 82 2.87 -4.12 17.86
C PRO A 82 1.40 -3.80 18.09
N GLU A 83 1.07 -2.72 18.79
CA GLU A 83 -0.33 -2.28 18.98
C GLU A 83 -0.99 -1.95 17.63
N LEU A 84 -0.26 -1.28 16.73
CA LEU A 84 -0.77 -0.99 15.40
C LEU A 84 -0.92 -2.24 14.53
N ILE A 85 -0.08 -3.26 14.73
CA ILE A 85 -0.21 -4.57 14.08
C ILE A 85 -1.52 -5.24 14.49
N GLU A 86 -1.94 -5.15 15.75
CA GLU A 86 -3.21 -5.71 16.24
C GLU A 86 -4.40 -5.07 15.53
N TYR A 87 -4.44 -3.74 15.45
CA TYR A 87 -5.49 -3.03 14.70
C TYR A 87 -5.47 -3.37 13.20
N MET A 88 -4.30 -3.46 12.57
CA MET A 88 -4.19 -3.87 11.18
C MET A 88 -4.69 -5.31 10.97
N ASP A 89 -4.47 -6.19 11.95
CA ASP A 89 -4.94 -7.56 11.92
C ASP A 89 -6.48 -7.66 12.02
N GLU A 90 -7.09 -6.86 12.90
CA GLU A 90 -8.54 -6.77 13.03
C GLU A 90 -9.18 -6.18 11.77
N ILE A 91 -8.65 -5.06 11.27
CA ILE A 91 -9.10 -4.44 10.02
C ILE A 91 -9.02 -5.43 8.87
N ALA A 92 -7.89 -6.12 8.70
CA ALA A 92 -7.76 -7.11 7.65
C ALA A 92 -8.84 -8.21 7.75
N SER A 93 -9.17 -8.64 8.96
CA SER A 93 -10.21 -9.66 9.19
C SER A 93 -11.62 -9.15 8.83
N VAL A 94 -11.93 -7.90 9.18
CA VAL A 94 -13.19 -7.23 8.80
C VAL A 94 -13.31 -7.08 7.29
N LEU A 95 -12.24 -6.64 6.63
CA LEU A 95 -12.21 -6.46 5.17
C LEU A 95 -12.33 -7.81 4.44
N GLU A 96 -11.67 -8.86 4.94
CA GLU A 96 -11.80 -10.23 4.40
C GLU A 96 -13.22 -10.78 4.53
N ALA A 97 -13.91 -10.49 5.64
CA ALA A 97 -15.32 -10.86 5.81
C ALA A 97 -16.24 -10.07 4.86
N ALA A 98 -16.02 -8.77 4.72
CA ALA A 98 -16.77 -7.92 3.78
C ALA A 98 -16.55 -8.32 2.32
N ALA A 99 -15.36 -8.81 1.98
CA ALA A 99 -14.97 -9.23 0.64
C ALA A 99 -15.80 -10.40 0.08
N VAL A 100 -16.50 -11.15 0.93
CA VAL A 100 -17.47 -12.17 0.51
C VAL A 100 -18.57 -11.56 -0.35
N ARG A 101 -18.99 -10.33 -0.03
CA ARG A 101 -20.05 -9.59 -0.75
C ARG A 101 -19.48 -8.55 -1.72
N ASN A 102 -18.35 -7.95 -1.37
CA ASN A 102 -17.71 -6.91 -2.16
C ASN A 102 -16.19 -7.16 -2.27
N PRO A 103 -15.73 -8.02 -3.19
CA PRO A 103 -14.32 -8.42 -3.27
C PRO A 103 -13.37 -7.26 -3.62
N GLU A 104 -13.87 -6.21 -4.28
CA GLU A 104 -13.09 -5.02 -4.64
C GLU A 104 -12.51 -4.31 -3.41
N ILE A 105 -13.15 -4.46 -2.24
CA ILE A 105 -12.69 -3.88 -0.99
C ILE A 105 -11.24 -4.27 -0.65
N LEU A 106 -10.83 -5.49 -1.00
CA LEU A 106 -9.48 -5.98 -0.72
C LEU A 106 -8.45 -5.29 -1.61
N VAL A 107 -8.76 -5.11 -2.89
CA VAL A 107 -7.86 -4.48 -3.88
C VAL A 107 -7.61 -3.02 -3.50
N ILE A 108 -8.64 -2.34 -3.00
CA ILE A 108 -8.56 -0.92 -2.67
C ILE A 108 -8.09 -0.63 -1.24
N SER A 109 -7.86 -1.67 -0.42
CA SER A 109 -7.52 -1.55 1.01
C SER A 109 -6.06 -1.15 1.28
N GLY A 110 -5.18 -1.26 0.29
CA GLY A 110 -3.75 -1.02 0.45
C GLY A 110 -2.98 -2.15 1.14
N PHE A 111 -3.63 -3.26 1.50
CA PHE A 111 -2.96 -4.46 1.98
C PHE A 111 -2.37 -5.28 0.83
N ASP A 112 -1.27 -6.00 1.09
CA ASP A 112 -0.75 -6.98 0.13
C ASP A 112 -1.70 -8.19 0.09
N LEU A 113 -1.95 -8.77 -1.09
CA LEU A 113 -2.85 -9.90 -1.27
C LEU A 113 -2.11 -11.17 -1.71
N THR A 114 -2.57 -12.33 -1.23
CA THR A 114 -2.02 -13.67 -1.53
C THR A 114 -1.95 -14.05 -3.02
N LYS A 115 -2.66 -13.34 -3.91
CA LYS A 115 -2.80 -13.68 -5.34
C LYS A 115 -2.43 -12.56 -6.30
N GLU A 116 -1.95 -11.41 -5.84
CA GLU A 116 -1.43 -10.36 -6.71
C GLU A 116 0.00 -10.70 -7.19
N ARG A 117 0.10 -11.66 -8.11
CA ARG A 117 1.34 -11.87 -8.89
C ARG A 117 1.10 -12.12 -10.38
N ARG A 118 -0.08 -11.84 -10.90
CA ARG A 118 -0.36 -11.91 -12.35
C ARG A 118 -1.35 -10.82 -12.73
N ASN A 119 -0.86 -9.61 -13.04
CA ASN A 119 -1.43 -8.70 -14.05
C ASN A 119 -0.94 -7.23 -13.90
N LEU A 120 0.31 -7.01 -13.48
CA LEU A 120 0.99 -5.70 -13.65
C LEU A 120 2.30 -5.87 -14.42
N THR A 121 2.32 -6.80 -15.37
CA THR A 121 3.38 -6.92 -16.38
C THR A 121 2.77 -7.10 -17.75
N ARG A 122 2.27 -6.00 -18.34
CA ARG A 122 2.46 -5.66 -19.76
C ARG A 122 1.78 -4.32 -20.07
N ALA A 123 2.56 -3.26 -19.97
CA ALA A 123 2.52 -2.20 -20.97
C ALA A 123 3.97 -1.93 -21.41
N ASN A 124 4.67 -3.00 -21.82
CA ASN A 124 5.68 -2.84 -22.87
C ASN A 124 4.87 -2.49 -24.12
N VAL A 125 4.71 -1.19 -24.35
CA VAL A 125 4.44 -0.69 -25.69
C VAL A 125 5.58 -1.22 -26.57
N PRO A 126 5.30 -1.98 -27.63
CA PRO A 126 6.31 -2.29 -28.61
C PRO A 126 6.72 -0.95 -29.24
N GLN A 127 7.93 -0.48 -28.96
CA GLN A 127 8.55 0.46 -29.89
C GLN A 127 8.72 -0.31 -31.19
N THR A 128 7.88 0.05 -32.16
CA THR A 128 8.03 -0.30 -33.56
C THR A 128 9.47 -0.05 -33.97
N THR A 129 10.10 -1.12 -34.46
CA THR A 129 11.22 -1.09 -35.40
C THR A 129 10.95 -0.05 -36.48
N SER A 130 11.72 1.03 -36.50
CA SER A 130 11.91 1.82 -37.71
C SER A 130 13.26 1.39 -38.26
N GLU A 131 13.23 0.48 -39.23
CA GLU A 131 14.38 0.13 -40.04
C GLU A 131 14.78 1.32 -40.92
N ASP A 132 16.10 1.42 -41.06
CA ASP A 132 16.94 2.16 -41.99
C ASP A 132 16.31 2.93 -43.16
N ALA A 133 16.80 4.17 -43.31
CA ALA A 133 17.12 4.75 -44.60
C ALA A 133 18.39 5.61 -44.46
N ASP A 134 19.54 4.94 -44.52
CA ASP A 134 20.82 5.54 -44.92
C ASP A 134 20.80 5.71 -46.45
N VAL A 135 20.87 6.95 -46.93
CA VAL A 135 21.28 7.26 -48.31
C VAL A 135 22.21 8.47 -48.24
N GLN A 136 23.50 8.18 -48.43
CA GLN A 136 24.58 9.13 -48.65
C GLN A 136 24.48 9.89 -49.98
N ASP A 137 24.97 11.13 -49.91
CA ASP A 137 25.72 11.94 -50.90
C ASP A 137 25.24 12.12 -52.33
N THR A 138 25.06 13.39 -52.74
CA THR A 138 26.02 14.00 -53.68
C THR A 138 25.99 15.54 -53.68
N GLU A 139 27.19 16.07 -53.44
CA GLU A 139 27.73 17.42 -53.60
C GLU A 139 27.35 18.12 -54.93
N GLN A 140 27.05 19.44 -54.88
CA GLN A 140 27.47 20.43 -55.91
C GLN A 140 27.18 21.89 -55.48
N THR A 141 28.25 22.66 -55.25
CA THR A 141 28.33 24.14 -55.29
C THR A 141 28.35 24.62 -56.77
N PRO A 142 28.53 25.91 -57.13
CA PRO A 142 28.12 27.20 -56.55
C PRO A 142 27.38 28.10 -57.58
N SER A 143 26.87 29.27 -57.16
CA SER A 143 27.02 30.59 -57.84
C SER A 143 26.43 31.70 -56.99
#